data_AF-A0AA38FNQ8-F1
#
_entry.id   AF-A0AA38FNQ8-F1
#
_cell.length_a   1.000
_cell.length_b   1.000
_cell.length_c   1.000
_cell.angle_alpha   90.00
_cell.angle_beta   90.00
_cell.angle_gamma   90.00
#
_symmetry.space_group_name_H-M   'P 1'
#
loop_
_entity.id
_entity.type
_entity.pdbx_description
1 polymer ?
#
loop_
_entity_poly.entity_id
_entity_poly.type
_entity_poly.pdbx_seq_one_letter_code
_entity_poly.pdbx_strand_id
1 'polypeptide(L)' 'VDECSRTDLNLCAEPSKGGICQNSPGSYNCSCAKGYKGDGFQCETITSSKNSLIPATI' A
#
# COMPACT_ATOMS: atom_id res chain seq x y z
N VAL A 1 16.08 8.85 11.28
CA VAL A 1 14.65 8.74 11.64
C VAL A 1 14.12 7.55 10.85
N ASP A 2 13.26 6.73 11.45
CA ASP A 2 12.64 5.59 10.78
C ASP A 2 11.14 5.88 10.72
N GLU A 3 10.75 6.56 9.65
CA GLU A 3 9.37 6.98 9.40
C GLU A 3 8.48 5.77 9.11
N CYS A 4 9.02 4.70 8.54
CA CYS A 4 8.28 3.47 8.22
C CYS A 4 7.79 2.70 9.47
N SER A 5 8.56 2.76 10.56
CA SER A 5 8.23 2.07 11.82
C SER A 5 7.30 2.89 12.73
N ARG A 6 7.00 4.14 12.36
CA ARG A 6 6.18 5.06 13.14
C ARG A 6 4.83 5.24 12.48
N THR A 7 3.77 4.66 13.06
CA THR A 7 2.39 4.78 12.53
C THR A 7 1.93 6.24 12.40
N ASP A 8 2.49 7.15 13.20
CA ASP A 8 2.18 8.58 13.17
C ASP A 8 2.98 9.37 12.11
N LEU A 9 4.02 8.79 11.51
CA LEU A 9 4.78 9.38 10.39
C LEU A 9 4.69 8.58 9.09
N ASN A 10 4.33 7.30 9.16
CA ASN A 10 4.19 6.41 8.02
C ASN A 10 2.88 6.74 7.28
N LEU A 11 2.98 7.67 6.34
CA LEU A 11 1.87 8.04 5.47
C LEU A 11 1.68 7.04 4.31
N CYS A 12 2.57 6.06 4.13
CA CYS A 12 2.45 5.08 3.07
C CYS A 12 1.17 4.23 3.22
N ALA A 13 0.74 3.61 2.12
CA ALA A 13 -0.30 2.60 2.19
C ALA A 13 0.10 1.50 3.18
N GLU A 14 -0.88 0.94 3.88
CA GLU A 14 -0.61 -0.16 4.79
C GLU A 14 -0.01 -1.35 4.03
N PRO A 15 0.88 -2.12 4.65
CA PRO A 15 1.43 -3.34 4.04
C PRO A 15 0.33 -4.34 3.66
N SER A 16 -0.76 -4.38 4.43
CA SER A 16 -1.97 -5.17 4.14
C SER A 16 -2.71 -4.74 2.87
N LYS A 17 -2.52 -3.49 2.40
CA LYS A 17 -3.05 -2.95 1.15
C LYS A 17 -1.99 -2.89 0.05
N GLY A 18 -0.86 -3.57 0.24
CA GLY A 18 0.23 -3.60 -0.72
C GLY A 18 1.08 -2.33 -0.73
N GLY A 19 1.13 -1.57 0.36
CA GLY A 19 2.12 -0.50 0.50
C GLY A 19 3.47 -1.00 0.97
N ILE A 20 4.53 -0.42 0.42
CA ILE A 20 5.93 -0.67 0.77
C ILE A 20 6.52 0.66 1.19
N CYS A 21 7.01 0.73 2.42
CA CYS A 21 7.77 1.86 2.92
C CYS A 21 9.26 1.52 2.93
N GLN A 22 10.08 2.40 2.38
CA GLN A 22 11.52 2.25 2.34
C GLN A 22 12.21 3.51 2.88
N ASN A 23 12.89 3.37 4.01
CA ASN A 23 13.67 4.46 4.59
C ASN A 23 14.84 4.82 3.66
N SER A 24 15.08 6.11 3.47
CA SER A 24 16.16 6.65 2.66
C SER A 24 16.98 7.67 3.46
N PRO A 25 18.24 7.95 3.12
CA PRO A 25 19.03 8.95 3.83
C PRO A 25 18.38 10.34 3.70
N GLY A 26 17.78 10.82 4.79
CA GLY A 26 17.12 12.14 4.87
C GLY A 26 15.60 12.14 4.58
N SER A 27 14.99 11.01 4.21
CA SER A 27 13.53 10.90 3.98
C SER A 27 13.07 9.43 3.91
N TYR A 28 11.84 9.18 3.48
CA TYR A 28 11.33 7.84 3.16
C TYR A 28 10.63 7.85 1.80
N ASN A 29 10.57 6.69 1.17
CA ASN A 29 9.87 6.50 -0.09
C ASN A 29 8.77 5.45 0.07
N CYS A 30 7.58 5.76 -0.46
CA CYS A 30 6.47 4.82 -0.51
C CYS A 30 6.36 4.24 -1.92
N SER A 31 6.05 2.96 -2.03
CA SER A 31 5.83 2.28 -3.30
C SER A 31 4.76 1.21 -3.14
N CYS A 32 4.13 0.78 -4.23
CA CYS A 32 3.17 -0.32 -4.18
C CYS A 32 3.86 -1.66 -4.46
N ALA A 33 3.42 -2.70 -3.76
CA ALA A 33 3.86 -4.07 -3.93
C ALA A 33 3.48 -4.61 -5.32
N LYS A 34 4.21 -5.63 -5.77
CA LYS A 34 3.90 -6.31 -7.03
C LYS A 34 2.47 -6.84 -6.99
N GLY A 35 1.66 -6.51 -7.99
CA GLY A 35 0.23 -6.82 -7.96
C GLY A 35 -0.65 -5.67 -7.45
N TYR A 36 -0.04 -4.54 -7.08
CA TYR A 36 -0.72 -3.31 -6.69
C TYR A 36 -0.23 -2.14 -7.54
N LYS A 37 -1.09 -1.15 -7.78
CA LYS A 37 -0.79 0.08 -8.51
C LYS A 37 -1.33 1.28 -7.73
N GLY A 38 -0.61 2.39 -7.82
CA GLY A 38 -0.95 3.66 -7.22
C GLY A 38 0.32 4.42 -6.84
N ASP A 39 0.18 5.44 -5.99
CA ASP A 39 1.25 6.39 -5.66
C ASP A 39 2.10 5.95 -4.44
N GLY A 40 1.94 4.71 -3.95
CA GLY A 40 2.61 4.22 -2.74
C GLY A 40 1.93 4.63 -1.43
N PHE A 41 1.21 5.74 -1.41
CA PHE A 41 0.32 6.17 -0.32
C PHE A 41 -1.08 5.54 -0.42
N GLN A 42 -1.52 5.30 -1.65
CA GLN A 42 -2.73 4.56 -1.97
C GLN A 42 -2.35 3.49 -2.97
N CYS A 43 -2.53 2.23 -2.59
CA CYS A 43 -2.24 1.09 -3.42
C CYS A 43 -3.53 0.29 -3.63
N GLU A 44 -3.88 0.09 -4.89
CA GLU A 44 -5.03 -0.71 -5.30
C GLU A 44 -4.51 -1.95 -6.01
N THR A 45 -5.12 -3.12 -5.76
CA THR A 45 -4.71 -4.33 -6.46
C THR A 45 -4.91 -4.17 -7.95
N ILE A 46 -3.91 -4.51 -8.76
CA ILE A 46 -4.01 -4.50 -10.24
C ILE A 46 -5.01 -5.53 -10.76
N THR A 47 -5.40 -6.49 -9.93
CA THR A 47 -6.49 -7.42 -10.18
C THR A 47 -7.87 -6.79 -9.94
N SER A 48 -7.94 -5.60 -9.34
CA SER A 48 -9.18 -4.86 -9.11
C SER A 48 -9.54 -3.98 -10.31
N SER A 49 -9.89 -4.62 -11.42
CA SER A 49 -11.25 -4.32 -11.87
C SER A 49 -12.13 -4.82 -10.72
N LYS A 50 -12.88 -3.94 -10.06
CA LYS A 50 -13.85 -4.32 -9.02
C LYS A 50 -14.87 -5.30 -9.61
N ASN A 51 -14.49 -6.55 -9.84
CA ASN A 51 -15.42 -7.64 -9.80
C ASN A 51 -15.76 -7.72 -8.33
N SER A 52 -16.83 -6.99 -7.99
CA SER A 52 -17.72 -7.31 -6.89
C SER A 52 -17.63 -8.81 -6.68
N LEU A 53 -16.88 -9.23 -5.66
CA LEU A 53 -16.99 -10.60 -5.17
C LEU A 53 -18.41 -10.64 -4.64
N ILE A 54 -19.32 -11.01 -5.54
CA ILE A 54 -20.61 -11.57 -5.20
C ILE A 54 -20.29 -12.60 -4.11
N PRO A 55 -20.69 -12.41 -2.84
CA PRO A 55 -20.89 -13.59 -2.05
C PRO A 55 -22.01 -14.33 -2.80
N ALA A 56 -21.64 -15.46 -3.40
CA ALA A 56 -22.57 -16.46 -3.85
C ALA A 56 -23.38 -16.89 -2.62
N THR A 57 -24.49 -16.19 -2.35
CA THR A 57 -25.54 -16.70 -1.49
C THR A 57 -26.37 -17.61 -2.37
N ILE A 58 -26.18 -18.91 -2.13
CA ILE A 58 -26.92 -20.05 -2.68
C ILE A 58 -28.43 -19.84 -2.50
#